data_AF-A0A7W2X797-F1
#
_entry.id   AF-A0A7W2X797-F1
#
_cell.length_a   1.000
_cell.length_b   1.000
_cell.length_c   1.000
_cell.angle_alpha   90.00
_cell.angle_beta   90.00
_cell.angle_gamma   90.00
#
_symmetry.space_group_name_H-M   'P 1'
#
loop_
_entity.id
_entity.type
_entity.pdbx_description
1 polymer ?
#
loop_
_entity_poly.entity_id
_entity_poly.type
_entity_poly.pdbx_seq_one_letter_code
_entity_poly.pdbx_strand_id
1 'polypeptide(L)'
;MLHSPVIELQSLAGDPDADIIAVLMKAKMIAVKLDLTDLVEWIELELNGYPNIASVPEYRSGQGQLKAFNPFRGWIPVDLGVSDPKITTPFTVMTPTY
;
A
#
# COMPACT_ATOMS: atom_id res chain seq x y z
N MET A 1 17.30 29.47 9.28
CA MET A 1 15.90 29.17 8.90
C MET A 1 15.46 27.97 9.71
N LEU A 2 14.32 28.03 10.38
CA LEU A 2 13.80 26.92 11.18
C LEU A 2 13.33 25.80 10.25
N HIS A 3 14.22 24.86 9.94
CA HIS A 3 13.88 23.64 9.21
C HIS A 3 13.13 22.72 10.18
N SER A 4 11.81 22.93 10.30
CA SER A 4 10.96 21.99 11.00
C SER A 4 10.97 20.67 10.22
N PRO A 5 11.28 19.53 10.87
CA PRO A 5 11.28 18.22 10.22
C PRO A 5 9.96 17.91 9.50
N VAL A 6 8.85 18.44 10.02
CA VAL A 6 7.52 18.28 9.44
C VAL A 6 7.39 18.99 8.08
N ILE A 7 7.99 20.17 7.92
CA ILE A 7 7.95 20.93 6.66
C ILE A 7 8.74 20.19 5.58
N GLU A 8 9.86 19.59 5.94
CA GLU A 8 10.64 18.80 4.99
C GLU A 8 9.92 17.52 4.57
N LEU A 9 9.18 16.88 5.47
CA LEU A 9 8.33 15.74 5.12
C LEU A 9 7.21 16.16 4.17
N GLN A 10 6.54 17.28 4.43
CA GLN A 10 5.51 17.82 3.55
C GLN A 10 6.07 18.16 2.16
N SER A 11 7.27 18.73 2.10
CA SER A 11 7.96 19.00 0.84
C SER A 11 8.27 17.73 0.06
N LEU A 12 8.71 16.67 0.72
CA LEU A 12 8.99 15.38 0.08
C LEU A 12 7.70 14.66 -0.35
N ALA A 13 6.64 14.73 0.45
CA ALA A 13 5.36 14.12 0.12
C ALA A 13 4.60 14.85 -1.00
N GLY A 14 4.90 16.14 -1.21
CA GLY A 14 4.33 16.93 -2.30
C GLY A 14 5.07 16.77 -3.63
N ASP A 15 6.23 16.13 -3.64
CA ASP A 15 7.02 15.87 -4.84
C ASP A 15 6.59 14.53 -5.46
N PRO A 16 6.01 14.53 -6.67
CA PRO A 16 5.58 13.30 -7.34
C PRO A 16 6.74 12.38 -7.76
N ASP A 17 7.96 12.91 -7.85
CA ASP A 17 9.16 12.16 -8.21
C ASP A 17 9.89 11.59 -6.98
N ALA A 18 9.42 11.91 -5.77
CA ALA A 18 10.04 11.43 -4.54
C ALA A 18 9.84 9.92 -4.35
N ASP A 19 10.89 9.25 -3.88
CA ASP A 19 10.81 7.85 -3.49
C ASP A 19 9.90 7.69 -2.26
N ILE A 20 8.82 6.92 -2.43
CA ILE A 20 7.85 6.62 -1.37
C ILE A 20 8.51 6.00 -0.14
N ILE A 21 9.56 5.19 -0.31
CA ILE A 21 10.29 4.58 0.80
C ILE A 21 11.01 5.67 1.60
N ALA A 22 11.69 6.60 0.92
CA ALA A 22 12.36 7.72 1.57
C ALA A 22 11.39 8.62 2.34
N VAL A 23 10.19 8.86 1.79
CA VAL A 23 9.11 9.61 2.47
C VAL A 23 8.67 8.90 3.74
N LEU A 24 8.37 7.60 3.67
CA LEU A 24 7.95 6.78 4.81
C LEU A 24 9.02 6.69 5.90
N MET A 25 10.29 6.51 5.53
CA MET A 25 11.41 6.49 6.49
C MET A 25 11.53 7.83 7.24
N LYS A 26 11.36 8.95 6.53
CA LYS A 26 11.40 10.28 7.16
C LYS A 26 10.19 10.51 8.07
N ALA A 27 9.01 10.06 7.65
CA ALA A 27 7.81 10.09 8.49
C ALA A 27 8.02 9.26 9.77
N LYS A 28 8.65 8.09 9.68
CA LYS A 28 8.98 7.25 10.85
C LYS A 28 9.89 7.97 11.84
N MET A 29 10.96 8.61 11.36
CA MET A 29 11.85 9.40 12.23
C MET A 29 11.09 10.50 12.99
N ILE A 30 10.16 11.19 12.32
CA ILE A 30 9.36 12.25 12.92
C ILE A 30 8.36 11.68 13.92
N ALA A 31 7.71 10.56 13.58
CA ALA A 31 6.77 9.86 14.45
C ALA A 31 7.44 9.40 15.76
N VAL A 32 8.63 8.81 15.69
CA VAL A 32 9.43 8.44 16.87
C VAL A 32 9.80 9.67 17.71
N LYS A 33 10.17 10.78 17.06
CA LYS A 33 10.52 12.02 17.76
C LYS A 33 9.34 12.67 18.48
N LEU A 34 8.12 12.47 17.97
CA LEU A 34 6.88 13.00 18.53
C LEU A 34 6.14 11.99 19.42
N ASP A 35 6.74 10.82 19.68
CA ASP A 35 6.16 9.73 20.48
C ASP A 35 4.81 9.24 19.95
N LEU A 36 4.66 9.18 18.61
CA LEU A 36 3.45 8.73 17.92
C LEU A 36 3.52 7.24 17.59
N THR A 37 3.35 6.39 18.59
CA THR A 37 3.52 4.93 18.48
C THR A 37 2.63 4.30 17.41
N ASP A 38 1.36 4.71 17.33
CA ASP A 38 0.40 4.19 16.34
C ASP A 38 0.86 4.46 14.90
N LEU A 39 1.46 5.64 14.66
CA LEU A 39 1.98 6.01 13.35
C LEU A 39 3.24 5.21 13.01
N VAL A 40 4.10 4.95 13.99
CA VAL A 40 5.29 4.12 13.79
C VAL A 40 4.90 2.70 13.39
N GLU A 41 3.96 2.09 14.11
CA GLU A 41 3.44 0.74 13.80
C GLU A 41 2.82 0.69 12.40
N TRP A 42 2.01 1.68 12.05
CA TRP A 42 1.42 1.78 10.71
C TRP A 42 2.49 1.86 9.61
N ILE A 43 3.52 2.70 9.78
CA ILE A 43 4.61 2.81 8.79
C ILE A 43 5.40 1.49 8.68
N GLU A 44 5.60 0.78 9.79
CA GLU A 44 6.28 -0.52 9.77
C GLU A 44 5.50 -1.58 9.01
N LEU A 45 4.17 -1.60 9.14
CA LEU A 45 3.31 -2.46 8.35
C LEU A 45 3.32 -2.08 6.87
N GLU A 46 3.38 -0.78 6.56
CA GLU A 46 3.43 -0.29 5.19
C GLU A 46 4.77 -0.62 4.49
N LEU A 47 5.89 -0.57 5.24
CA LEU A 47 7.24 -0.87 4.73
C LEU A 47 7.54 -2.37 4.64
N ASN A 48 7.14 -3.16 5.63
CA ASN A 48 7.47 -4.59 5.70
C ASN A 48 6.34 -5.50 5.21
N GLY A 49 5.16 -4.94 4.95
CA GLY A 49 3.95 -5.67 4.64
C GLY A 49 3.17 -6.08 5.90
N TYR A 50 1.90 -6.43 5.66
CA TYR A 50 0.97 -6.85 6.71
C TYR A 50 1.09 -8.35 6.99
N PRO A 51 1.14 -8.78 8.27
CA PRO A 51 1.34 -10.18 8.62
C PRO A 51 0.12 -11.07 8.34
N ASN A 52 -1.08 -10.50 8.33
CA ASN A 52 -2.31 -11.23 8.07
C ASN A 52 -3.30 -10.38 7.27
N ILE A 53 -4.26 -11.03 6.59
CA ILE A 53 -5.28 -10.34 5.78
C ILE A 53 -6.20 -9.47 6.65
N ALA A 54 -6.45 -9.86 7.90
CA ALA A 54 -7.35 -9.12 8.79
C ALA A 54 -6.76 -7.78 9.27
N SER A 55 -5.44 -7.62 9.25
CA SER A 55 -4.73 -6.39 9.62
C SER A 55 -4.53 -5.46 8.43
N VAL A 56 -4.91 -5.88 7.22
CA VAL A 56 -4.83 -5.07 6.01
C VAL A 56 -5.98 -4.05 6.02
N PRO A 57 -5.69 -2.74 5.96
CA PRO A 57 -6.71 -1.72 5.93
C PRO A 57 -7.58 -1.81 4.68
N GLU A 58 -8.83 -1.35 4.79
CA GLU A 58 -9.80 -1.40 3.68
C GLU A 58 -9.29 -0.68 2.42
N TYR A 59 -8.56 0.43 2.57
CA TYR A 59 -7.99 1.17 1.44
C TYR A 59 -6.88 0.40 0.69
N ARG A 60 -6.31 -0.67 1.27
CA ARG A 60 -5.38 -1.58 0.58
C ARG A 60 -6.11 -2.69 -0.19
N SER A 61 -7.44 -2.78 -0.06
CA SER A 61 -8.26 -3.72 -0.83
C SER A 61 -8.68 -3.07 -2.14
N GLY A 62 -8.10 -3.54 -3.26
CA GLY A 62 -8.40 -3.03 -4.60
C GLY A 62 -9.27 -3.97 -5.42
N GLN A 63 -10.35 -3.47 -6.02
CA GLN A 63 -11.18 -4.26 -6.93
C GLN A 63 -10.51 -4.39 -8.30
N GLY A 64 -10.31 -5.62 -8.78
CA GLY A 64 -9.72 -5.90 -10.08
C GLY A 64 -10.51 -6.95 -10.88
N GLN A 65 -10.50 -6.83 -12.21
CA GLN A 65 -11.02 -7.88 -13.09
C GLN A 65 -9.86 -8.80 -13.51
N LEU A 66 -9.95 -10.08 -13.15
CA LEU A 66 -9.00 -11.09 -13.61
C LEU A 66 -9.14 -11.29 -15.12
N LYS A 67 -8.04 -11.19 -15.86
CA LYS A 67 -7.97 -11.44 -17.30
C LYS A 67 -6.92 -12.50 -17.59
N ALA A 68 -7.22 -13.41 -18.51
CA ALA A 68 -6.27 -14.38 -19.05
C ALA A 68 -5.88 -13.99 -20.47
N PHE A 69 -4.62 -14.23 -20.83
CA PHE A 69 -4.13 -13.97 -22.17
C PHE A 69 -4.42 -15.17 -23.10
N ASN A 70 -5.23 -14.94 -24.14
CA ASN A 70 -5.47 -15.89 -25.21
C ASN A 70 -4.60 -15.52 -26.43
N PRO A 71 -3.77 -16.42 -26.98
CA PRO A 71 -2.89 -16.13 -28.11
C PRO A 71 -3.58 -15.60 -29.37
N PHE A 72 -4.85 -15.94 -29.58
CA PHE A 72 -5.63 -15.53 -30.76
C PHE A 72 -6.53 -14.32 -30.50
N ARG A 73 -6.88 -14.04 -29.23
CA ARG A 73 -7.93 -13.08 -28.86
C ARG A 73 -7.47 -12.00 -27.87
N GLY A 74 -6.23 -12.06 -27.41
CA GLY A 74 -5.69 -11.13 -26.42
C GLY A 74 -6.25 -11.39 -25.01
N TRP A 75 -6.33 -10.34 -24.20
CA TRP A 75 -6.80 -10.41 -22.81
C TRP A 75 -8.31 -10.61 -22.74
N ILE A 76 -8.75 -11.76 -22.22
CA ILE A 76 -10.16 -12.11 -22.02
C ILE A 76 -10.44 -12.20 -20.51
N PRO A 77 -11.56 -11.65 -20.01
CA PRO A 77 -11.96 -11.84 -18.61
C PRO A 77 -12.08 -13.33 -18.25
N VAL A 78 -11.55 -13.71 -17.09
CA VAL A 78 -11.72 -15.05 -16.54
C VAL A 78 -12.99 -15.07 -15.71
N ASP A 79 -13.96 -15.87 -16.13
CA ASP A 79 -15.11 -16.20 -15.29
C ASP A 79 -14.72 -17.38 -14.39
N LEU A 80 -14.66 -17.14 -13.09
CA LEU A 80 -14.37 -18.17 -12.09
C LEU A 80 -15.61 -19.00 -11.73
N GLY A 81 -16.76 -18.75 -12.36
CA GLY A 81 -18.00 -19.52 -12.15
C GLY A 81 -18.65 -19.31 -10.80
N VAL A 82 -18.22 -18.27 -10.07
CA VAL A 82 -18.73 -17.97 -8.74
C VAL A 82 -19.64 -16.75 -8.84
N SER A 83 -20.94 -17.01 -8.91
CA SER A 83 -22.00 -16.01 -8.94
C SER A 83 -22.22 -15.34 -7.59
N ASP A 84 -21.14 -14.96 -6.90
CA ASP A 84 -21.19 -14.23 -5.64
C ASP A 84 -20.69 -12.79 -5.91
N PRO A 85 -21.51 -11.74 -5.71
CA PRO A 85 -21.10 -10.35 -5.92
C PRO A 85 -19.87 -9.92 -5.08
N LYS A 86 -19.44 -10.74 -4.11
CA LYS A 86 -18.17 -10.63 -3.38
C LYS A 86 -16.92 -11.01 -4.18
N ILE A 87 -17.07 -11.54 -5.40
CA ILE A 87 -15.96 -12.00 -6.27
C ILE A 87 -15.70 -10.97 -7.39
N THR A 88 -16.05 -9.72 -7.11
CA THR A 88 -15.22 -8.59 -7.57
C THR A 88 -13.97 -8.60 -6.70
N THR A 89 -13.04 -9.53 -6.97
CA THR A 89 -11.97 -9.89 -6.03
C THR A 89 -11.19 -8.65 -5.58
N PRO A 90 -11.19 -8.29 -4.29
CA PRO A 90 -10.14 -7.45 -3.74
C PRO A 90 -8.86 -8.26 -3.84
N PHE A 91 -7.93 -7.87 -4.72
CA PHE A 91 -6.60 -8.47 -4.67
C PHE A 91 -5.81 -7.69 -3.61
N THR A 92 -5.41 -8.40 -2.55
CA THR A 92 -4.52 -7.84 -1.54
C THR A 92 -3.09 -8.20 -1.93
N VAL A 93 -2.27 -7.21 -2.21
CA VAL A 93 -0.85 -7.43 -2.49
C VAL A 93 -0.14 -7.68 -1.15
N MET A 94 -0.01 -8.94 -0.75
CA MET A 94 0.89 -9.32 0.35
C MET A 94 2.30 -9.43 -0.21
N THR A 95 3.23 -8.64 0.32
CA THR A 95 4.66 -8.90 0.13
C THR A 95 5.04 -10.08 1.03
N PRO A 96 5.54 -11.21 0.49
CA PRO A 96 6.03 -12.29 1.33
C PRO A 96 7.31 -11.82 2.01
N THR A 97 7.27 -11.73 3.34
CA THR A 97 8.47 -11.59 4.17
C THR A 97 9.17 -12.96 4.17
N TYR A 98 10.37 -13.02 3.60
CA TYR A 98 11.24 -14.20 3.60
C TYR A 98 12.00 -14.33 4.93
#